data_AF-A0A4Q4X5M0-F1
#
_entry.id   AF-A0A4Q4X5M0-F1
#
_cell.length_a   1.000
_cell.length_b   1.000
_cell.length_c   1.000
_cell.angle_alpha   90.00
_cell.angle_beta   90.00
_cell.angle_gamma   90.00
#
_symmetry.space_group_name_H-M   'P 1'
#
loop_
_entity.id
_entity.type
_entity.pdbx_description
1 polymer ?
#
loop_
_entity_poly.entity_id
_entity_poly.type
_entity_poly.pdbx_seq_one_letter_code
_entity_poly.pdbx_strand_id
1 'polypeptide(L)'
;MNLSDFIEANLPGLIDDWTEYARKLDGGRTRLSDQQLRNSARDLLRRIAADMREGQTSAQQHAKSWGDRAPSESGFNEAAHEHADDRLSHGFDINDLVAEYRALRASVLRRWQQDPQAHALALQEMIRFNEAIDQMLAESVRQHAKQTERMRDLFAGVLAHDLRSPLGAILASTETLLHDDGLSSRSVRAVAFIQRARRIWGDCAPMPSTKCARRTPTRRSTCA
;
A
#
# COMPACT_ATOMS: atom_id res chain seq x y z
N MET A 1 2.85 35.24 -8.88
CA MET A 1 1.58 34.56 -8.52
C MET A 1 1.89 33.60 -7.39
N ASN A 2 0.95 33.38 -6.47
CA ASN A 2 1.13 32.34 -5.44
C ASN A 2 1.12 30.96 -6.10
N LEU A 3 1.66 29.94 -5.44
CA LEU A 3 1.85 28.64 -6.08
C LEU A 3 0.51 27.92 -6.30
N SER A 4 -0.47 28.12 -5.42
CA SER A 4 -1.82 27.54 -5.60
C SER A 4 -2.54 28.07 -6.86
N ASP A 5 -2.50 29.38 -7.10
CA ASP A 5 -3.05 30.03 -8.28
C ASP A 5 -2.28 29.59 -9.54
N PHE A 6 -0.95 29.47 -9.43
CA PHE A 6 -0.12 28.99 -10.54
C PHE A 6 -0.52 27.57 -10.97
N ILE A 7 -0.70 26.66 -10.01
CA ILE A 7 -1.11 25.28 -10.28
C ILE A 7 -2.44 25.26 -11.05
N GLU A 8 -3.45 26.00 -10.56
CA GLU A 8 -4.78 26.04 -11.17
C GLU A 8 -4.75 26.65 -12.58
N ALA A 9 -4.03 27.75 -12.77
CA ALA A 9 -3.89 28.44 -14.05
C ALA A 9 -3.12 27.62 -15.09
N ASN A 10 -2.20 26.74 -14.66
CA ASN A 10 -1.32 25.97 -15.54
C ASN A 10 -1.64 24.46 -15.55
N LEU A 11 -2.83 24.07 -15.09
CA LEU A 11 -3.29 22.68 -15.03
C LEU A 11 -3.03 21.88 -16.33
N PRO A 12 -3.39 22.36 -17.54
CA PRO A 12 -3.21 21.59 -18.77
C PRO A 12 -1.74 21.18 -19.00
N GLY A 13 -0.81 22.12 -18.86
CA GLY A 13 0.61 21.86 -19.07
C GLY A 13 1.23 20.98 -17.97
N LEU A 14 0.79 21.14 -16.72
CA LEU A 14 1.22 20.28 -15.62
C LEU A 14 0.74 18.84 -15.79
N ILE A 15 -0.49 18.66 -16.27
CA ILE A 15 -1.06 17.35 -16.58
C ILE A 15 -0.29 16.69 -17.73
N ASP A 16 0.06 17.44 -18.78
CA ASP A 16 0.83 16.90 -19.91
C ASP A 16 2.22 16.42 -19.46
N ASP A 17 2.96 17.22 -18.70
CA ASP A 17 4.27 16.85 -18.15
C ASP A 17 4.20 15.57 -17.29
N TRP A 18 3.21 15.53 -16.41
CA TRP A 18 3.02 14.40 -15.53
C TRP A 18 2.66 13.14 -16.31
N THR A 19 1.81 13.26 -17.35
CA THR A 19 1.39 12.14 -18.18
C THR A 19 2.55 11.58 -18.99
N GLU A 20 3.42 12.45 -19.53
CA GLU A 20 4.65 12.01 -20.19
C GLU A 20 5.56 11.23 -19.25
N TYR A 21 5.72 11.70 -18.01
CA TYR A 21 6.55 11.03 -17.02
C TYR A 21 5.97 9.69 -16.55
N ALA A 22 4.66 9.64 -16.28
CA ALA A 22 3.98 8.41 -15.89
C ALA A 22 4.18 7.30 -16.94
N ARG A 23 4.09 7.64 -18.24
CA ARG A 23 4.39 6.71 -19.34
C ARG A 23 5.84 6.19 -19.32
N LYS A 24 6.80 7.03 -18.93
CA LYS A 24 8.21 6.63 -18.83
C LYS A 24 8.47 5.67 -17.66
N LEU A 25 7.83 5.89 -16.51
CA LEU A 25 7.92 5.00 -15.35
C LEU A 25 7.27 3.65 -15.60
N ASP A 26 6.16 3.68 -16.31
CA ASP A 26 5.33 2.51 -16.55
C ASP A 26 6.12 1.40 -17.26
N GLY A 27 6.91 1.74 -18.28
CA GLY A 27 7.68 0.75 -19.05
C GLY A 27 6.81 -0.36 -19.65
N GLY A 28 5.50 -0.12 -19.78
CA GLY A 28 4.49 -1.10 -20.23
C GLY A 28 3.99 -2.08 -19.16
N ARG A 29 4.23 -1.83 -17.86
CA ARG A 29 3.85 -2.75 -16.77
C ARG A 29 2.42 -2.53 -16.25
N THR A 30 1.88 -1.33 -16.39
CA THR A 30 0.61 -0.87 -15.85
C THR A 30 -0.41 -0.62 -16.96
N ARG A 31 -1.69 -0.64 -16.61
CA ARG A 31 -2.82 -0.70 -17.57
C ARG A 31 -3.61 0.60 -17.67
N LEU A 32 -3.08 1.73 -17.20
CA LEU A 32 -3.82 2.98 -17.20
C LEU A 32 -3.91 3.58 -18.60
N SER A 33 -5.12 3.97 -18.99
CA SER A 33 -5.34 4.80 -20.18
C SER A 33 -4.86 6.24 -19.96
N ASP A 34 -4.58 6.95 -21.05
CA ASP A 34 -4.19 8.36 -21.01
C ASP A 34 -5.22 9.22 -20.28
N GLN A 35 -6.51 8.91 -20.46
CA GLN A 35 -7.58 9.65 -19.81
C GLN A 35 -7.59 9.44 -18.29
N GLN A 36 -7.34 8.21 -17.81
CA GLN A 36 -7.24 7.92 -16.38
C GLN A 36 -6.05 8.65 -15.74
N LEU A 37 -4.91 8.60 -16.41
CA LEU A 37 -3.70 9.33 -16.04
C LEU A 37 -4.00 10.84 -15.89
N ARG A 38 -4.55 11.46 -16.95
CA ARG A 38 -4.88 12.89 -16.94
C ARG A 38 -5.91 13.28 -15.87
N ASN A 39 -6.90 12.42 -15.62
CA ASN A 39 -7.92 12.67 -14.61
C ASN A 39 -7.33 12.63 -13.20
N SER A 40 -6.53 11.62 -12.89
CA SER A 40 -5.85 11.48 -11.59
C SER A 40 -4.91 12.65 -11.34
N ALA A 41 -4.09 13.05 -12.32
CA ALA A 41 -3.21 14.22 -12.20
C ALA A 41 -3.97 15.51 -11.91
N ARG A 42 -5.09 15.71 -12.60
CA ARG A 42 -5.97 16.88 -12.38
C ARG A 42 -6.55 16.90 -10.97
N ASP A 43 -7.02 15.75 -10.49
CA ASP A 43 -7.61 15.65 -9.16
C ASP A 43 -6.57 15.95 -8.07
N LEU A 44 -5.41 15.29 -8.12
CA LEU A 44 -4.32 15.52 -7.18
C LEU A 44 -3.88 17.00 -7.16
N LEU A 45 -3.62 17.60 -8.33
CA LEU A 45 -3.18 19.00 -8.42
C LEU A 45 -4.20 19.97 -7.82
N ARG A 46 -5.50 19.73 -8.06
CA ARG A 46 -6.58 20.55 -7.48
C ARG A 46 -6.67 20.40 -5.97
N ARG A 47 -6.59 19.17 -5.47
CA ARG A 47 -6.63 18.91 -4.02
C ARG A 47 -5.42 19.50 -3.31
N ILE A 48 -4.23 19.42 -3.91
CA ILE A 48 -3.01 20.06 -3.40
C ILE A 48 -3.18 21.58 -3.37
N ALA A 49 -3.63 22.20 -4.47
CA ALA A 49 -3.87 23.65 -4.50
C ALA A 49 -4.90 24.09 -3.44
N ALA A 50 -5.96 23.31 -3.23
CA ALA A 50 -6.96 23.58 -2.20
C ALA A 50 -6.39 23.48 -0.77
N ASP A 51 -5.65 22.42 -0.44
CA ASP A 51 -5.03 22.25 0.89
C ASP A 51 -3.94 23.32 1.14
N MET A 52 -3.25 23.79 0.10
CA MET A 52 -2.35 24.94 0.20
C MET A 52 -3.07 26.25 0.56
N ARG A 53 -4.36 26.39 0.25
CA ARG A 53 -5.15 27.59 0.60
C ARG A 53 -5.76 27.53 2.01
N GLU A 54 -5.77 26.36 2.66
CA GLU A 54 -6.33 26.23 4.02
C GLU A 54 -5.61 27.15 5.02
N GLY A 55 -6.34 27.80 5.93
CA GLY A 55 -5.71 28.55 7.01
C GLY A 55 -4.96 27.61 7.96
N GLN A 56 -3.70 27.92 8.28
CA GLN A 56 -2.89 27.14 9.22
C GLN A 56 -2.14 28.06 10.19
N THR A 57 -2.14 27.70 11.46
CA THR A 57 -1.27 28.30 12.48
C THR A 57 0.15 27.75 12.37
N SER A 58 1.14 28.45 12.94
CA SER A 58 2.52 27.95 12.97
C SER A 58 2.64 26.56 13.62
N ALA A 59 1.87 26.29 14.68
CA ALA A 59 1.85 24.97 15.31
C ALA A 59 1.27 23.88 14.38
N GLN A 60 0.21 24.19 13.63
CA GLN A 60 -0.37 23.26 12.65
C GLN A 60 0.58 23.00 11.49
N GLN A 61 1.29 24.03 11.02
CA GLN A 61 2.32 23.91 10.00
C GLN A 61 3.44 22.98 10.47
N HIS A 62 3.99 23.22 11.66
CA HIS A 62 5.01 22.36 12.26
C HIS A 62 4.54 20.90 12.41
N ALA A 63 3.34 20.67 12.91
CA ALA A 63 2.78 19.33 13.04
C ALA A 63 2.61 18.63 11.68
N LYS A 64 2.14 19.35 10.66
CA LYS A 64 2.00 18.83 9.30
C LYS A 64 3.35 18.47 8.69
N SER A 65 4.35 19.33 8.86
CA SER A 65 5.73 19.07 8.44
C SER A 65 6.35 17.80 9.07
N TRP A 66 5.89 17.38 10.26
CA TRP A 66 6.35 16.15 10.92
C TRP A 66 5.46 14.93 10.63
N GLY A 67 4.37 15.10 9.89
CA GLY A 67 3.38 14.04 9.66
C GLY A 67 2.46 13.77 10.84
N ASP A 68 2.46 14.65 11.86
CA ASP A 68 1.68 14.53 13.10
C ASP A 68 0.31 15.26 13.02
N ARG A 69 -0.06 15.77 11.84
CA ARG A 69 -1.38 16.40 11.65
C ARG A 69 -2.46 15.35 11.86
N ALA A 70 -3.46 15.68 12.69
CA ALA A 70 -4.69 14.91 12.75
C ALA A 70 -5.30 14.76 11.34
N PRO A 71 -6.02 13.65 11.05
CA PRO A 71 -6.66 13.46 9.75
C PRO A 71 -7.43 14.71 9.33
N SER A 72 -7.17 15.19 8.11
CA SER A 72 -7.83 16.40 7.62
C SER A 72 -9.34 16.19 7.53
N GLU A 73 -10.15 17.09 8.06
CA GLU A 73 -11.61 17.08 7.84
C GLU A 73 -11.98 17.40 6.37
N SER A 74 -11.03 17.90 5.57
CA SER A 74 -11.24 18.32 4.17
C SER A 74 -11.24 17.19 3.14
N GLY A 75 -11.17 15.92 3.56
CA GLY A 75 -11.13 14.77 2.63
C GLY A 75 -9.80 14.66 1.84
N PHE A 76 -8.77 15.42 2.22
CA PHE A 76 -7.45 15.37 1.58
C PHE A 76 -6.78 14.00 1.77
N ASN A 77 -6.91 13.39 2.96
CA ASN A 77 -6.42 12.04 3.21
C ASN A 77 -7.20 10.97 2.43
N GLU A 78 -8.52 11.14 2.29
CA GLU A 78 -9.36 10.21 1.53
C GLU A 78 -8.97 10.21 0.05
N ALA A 79 -8.67 11.38 -0.52
CA ALA A 79 -8.08 11.49 -1.85
C ALA A 79 -6.83 10.64 -2.06
N ALA A 80 -5.93 10.70 -1.07
CA ALA A 80 -4.67 9.97 -1.11
C ALA A 80 -4.92 8.47 -1.05
N HIS A 81 -5.92 8.04 -0.26
CA HIS A 81 -6.32 6.64 -0.17
C HIS A 81 -6.96 6.15 -1.46
N GLU A 82 -7.92 6.90 -2.02
CA GLU A 82 -8.57 6.63 -3.32
C GLU A 82 -7.54 6.50 -4.43
N HIS A 83 -6.59 7.44 -4.49
CA HIS A 83 -5.50 7.40 -5.46
C HIS A 83 -4.62 6.17 -5.29
N ALA A 84 -4.20 5.85 -4.05
CA ALA A 84 -3.39 4.66 -3.79
C ALA A 84 -4.10 3.35 -4.16
N ASP A 85 -5.39 3.24 -3.85
CA ASP A 85 -6.22 2.07 -4.18
C ASP A 85 -6.39 1.93 -5.71
N ASP A 86 -6.64 3.03 -6.42
CA ASP A 86 -6.68 3.04 -7.88
C ASP A 86 -5.36 2.55 -8.48
N ARG A 87 -4.22 3.05 -7.98
CA ARG A 87 -2.89 2.65 -8.48
C ARG A 87 -2.56 1.20 -8.19
N LEU A 88 -2.86 0.73 -6.99
CA LEU A 88 -2.69 -0.68 -6.65
C LEU A 88 -3.53 -1.59 -7.55
N SER A 89 -4.78 -1.20 -7.85
CA SER A 89 -5.67 -1.96 -8.74
C SER A 89 -5.15 -2.05 -10.18
N HIS A 90 -4.34 -1.08 -10.61
CA HIS A 90 -3.67 -1.04 -11.91
C HIS A 90 -2.25 -1.63 -11.91
N GLY A 91 -1.82 -2.22 -10.78
CA GLY A 91 -0.55 -2.95 -10.66
C GLY A 91 0.66 -2.10 -10.31
N PHE A 92 0.46 -0.85 -9.85
CA PHE A 92 1.57 -0.02 -9.36
C PHE A 92 2.11 -0.62 -8.06
N ASP A 93 3.43 -0.79 -7.99
CA ASP A 93 4.10 -1.07 -6.74
C ASP A 93 4.31 0.22 -5.92
N ILE A 94 4.82 0.05 -4.69
CA ILE A 94 5.04 1.17 -3.79
C ILE A 94 6.09 2.17 -4.32
N ASN A 95 7.09 1.70 -5.08
CA ASN A 95 8.12 2.55 -5.67
C ASN A 95 7.56 3.35 -6.85
N ASP A 96 6.68 2.74 -7.66
CA ASP A 96 6.00 3.42 -8.76
C ASP A 96 5.15 4.59 -8.20
N LEU A 97 4.41 4.34 -7.12
CA LEU A 97 3.62 5.36 -6.41
C LEU A 97 4.50 6.52 -5.90
N VAL A 98 5.61 6.21 -5.22
CA VAL A 98 6.55 7.23 -4.73
C VAL A 98 7.19 8.02 -5.88
N ALA A 99 7.57 7.34 -6.97
CA ALA A 99 8.19 7.95 -8.14
C ALA A 99 7.24 8.92 -8.84
N GLU A 100 5.94 8.62 -8.87
CA GLU A 100 4.90 9.50 -9.41
C GLU A 100 4.79 10.82 -8.64
N TYR A 101 4.71 10.79 -7.30
CA TYR A 101 4.69 12.01 -6.49
C TYR A 101 5.96 12.84 -6.62
N ARG A 102 7.13 12.18 -6.70
CA ARG A 102 8.40 12.85 -6.96
C ARG A 102 8.39 13.61 -8.29
N ALA A 103 7.81 13.01 -9.31
CA ALA A 103 7.69 13.62 -10.63
C ALA A 103 6.76 14.81 -10.63
N LEU A 104 5.59 14.66 -10.01
CA LEU A 104 4.60 15.72 -9.85
C LEU A 104 5.24 16.95 -9.18
N ARG A 105 5.89 16.75 -8.03
CA ARG A 105 6.60 17.83 -7.31
C ARG A 105 7.64 18.50 -8.20
N ALA A 106 8.46 17.71 -8.88
CA ALA A 106 9.51 18.25 -9.74
C ALA A 106 8.95 19.03 -10.94
N SER A 107 7.87 18.58 -11.55
CA SER A 107 7.22 19.26 -12.68
C SER A 107 6.57 20.58 -12.25
N VAL A 108 5.85 20.59 -11.13
CA VAL A 108 5.25 21.81 -10.57
C VAL A 108 6.33 22.84 -10.25
N LEU A 109 7.36 22.47 -9.48
CA LEU A 109 8.39 23.41 -9.05
C LEU A 109 9.25 23.91 -10.21
N ARG A 110 9.60 23.06 -11.19
CA ARG A 110 10.36 23.50 -12.38
C ARG A 110 9.57 24.50 -13.21
N ARG A 111 8.28 24.27 -13.44
CA ARG A 111 7.45 25.22 -14.20
C ARG A 111 7.24 26.52 -13.43
N TRP A 112 6.97 26.44 -12.13
CA TRP A 112 6.76 27.63 -11.31
C TRP A 112 8.02 28.48 -11.16
N GLN A 113 9.21 27.86 -11.13
CA GLN A 113 10.48 28.59 -11.14
C GLN A 113 10.65 29.49 -12.39
N GLN A 114 10.05 29.11 -13.53
CA GLN A 114 10.10 29.91 -14.75
C GLN A 114 9.04 31.04 -14.77
N ASP A 115 8.15 31.10 -13.78
CA ASP A 115 7.15 32.16 -13.67
C ASP A 115 7.83 33.47 -13.22
N PRO A 116 7.85 34.53 -14.07
CA PRO A 116 8.45 35.81 -13.72
C PRO A 116 7.77 36.52 -12.54
N GLN A 117 6.56 36.09 -12.18
CA GLN A 117 5.75 36.66 -11.10
C GLN A 117 6.01 36.00 -9.74
N ALA A 118 6.97 35.08 -9.63
CA ALA A 118 7.36 34.48 -8.35
C ALA A 118 7.81 35.57 -7.37
N HIS A 119 7.10 35.69 -6.24
CA HIS A 119 7.14 36.84 -5.34
C HIS A 119 7.92 36.58 -4.05
N ALA A 120 8.10 37.60 -3.21
CA ALA A 120 8.83 37.54 -1.93
C ALA A 120 8.41 36.40 -0.99
N LEU A 121 7.16 35.91 -1.10
CA LEU A 121 6.65 34.78 -0.32
C LEU A 121 6.91 33.39 -0.95
N ALA A 122 7.74 33.29 -2.01
CA ALA A 122 7.93 32.05 -2.75
C ALA A 122 8.46 30.88 -1.88
N LEU A 123 9.34 31.17 -0.90
CA LEU A 123 9.81 30.16 0.04
C LEU A 123 8.67 29.59 0.90
N GLN A 124 7.77 30.44 1.36
CA GLN A 124 6.62 30.02 2.17
C GLN A 124 5.66 29.15 1.33
N GLU A 125 5.37 29.57 0.09
CA GLU A 125 4.55 28.80 -0.85
C GLU A 125 5.17 27.42 -1.14
N MET A 126 6.49 27.35 -1.31
CA MET A 126 7.21 26.09 -1.54
C MET A 126 7.15 25.17 -0.32
N ILE A 127 7.29 25.71 0.90
CA ILE A 127 7.11 24.94 2.14
C ILE A 127 5.70 24.35 2.19
N ARG A 128 4.67 25.17 1.96
CA ARG A 128 3.27 24.73 1.97
C ARG A 128 2.98 23.64 0.94
N PHE A 129 3.54 23.79 -0.26
CA PHE A 129 3.41 22.78 -1.31
C PHE A 129 4.10 21.46 -0.94
N ASN A 130 5.31 21.51 -0.39
CA ASN A 130 6.01 20.31 0.05
C ASN A 130 5.23 19.59 1.16
N GLU A 131 4.70 20.33 2.14
CA GLU A 131 3.86 19.76 3.19
C GLU A 131 2.61 19.07 2.63
N ALA A 132 1.95 19.66 1.62
CA ALA A 132 0.79 19.06 0.96
C ALA A 132 1.16 17.76 0.23
N ILE A 133 2.25 17.78 -0.55
CA ILE A 133 2.76 16.61 -1.27
C ILE A 133 3.17 15.50 -0.29
N ASP A 134 3.91 15.84 0.76
CA ASP A 134 4.45 14.86 1.70
C ASP A 134 3.32 14.23 2.53
N GLN A 135 2.29 14.99 2.92
CA GLN A 135 1.09 14.44 3.55
C GLN A 135 0.38 13.47 2.59
N MET A 136 0.14 13.87 1.35
CA MET A 136 -0.56 13.03 0.36
C MET A 136 0.21 11.75 0.04
N LEU A 137 1.54 11.84 -0.09
CA LEU A 137 2.43 10.70 -0.28
C LEU A 137 2.40 9.75 0.94
N ALA A 138 2.51 10.29 2.16
CA ALA A 138 2.52 9.47 3.38
C ALA A 138 1.20 8.70 3.55
N GLU A 139 0.06 9.35 3.32
CA GLU A 139 -1.25 8.72 3.34
C GLU A 139 -1.40 7.65 2.26
N SER A 140 -0.96 7.95 1.03
CA SER A 140 -1.00 6.99 -0.09
C SER A 140 -0.15 5.75 0.19
N VAL A 141 1.07 5.94 0.72
CA VAL A 141 1.98 4.84 1.10
C VAL A 141 1.36 3.97 2.19
N ARG A 142 0.76 4.60 3.21
CA ARG A 142 0.11 3.87 4.31
C ARG A 142 -1.06 3.03 3.81
N GLN A 143 -1.91 3.60 2.94
CA GLN A 143 -3.03 2.88 2.35
C GLN A 143 -2.56 1.73 1.46
N HIS A 144 -1.57 1.98 0.58
CA HIS A 144 -1.01 0.95 -0.30
C HIS A 144 -0.46 -0.24 0.49
N ALA A 145 0.31 0.04 1.55
CA ALA A 145 0.85 -1.00 2.44
C ALA A 145 -0.26 -1.81 3.13
N LYS A 146 -1.26 -1.12 3.70
CA LYS A 146 -2.43 -1.74 4.35
C LYS A 146 -3.21 -2.63 3.39
N GLN A 147 -3.46 -2.16 2.17
CA GLN A 147 -4.23 -2.91 1.19
C GLN A 147 -3.44 -4.10 0.64
N THR A 148 -2.12 -3.95 0.46
CA THR A 148 -1.22 -5.06 0.10
C THR A 148 -1.20 -6.15 1.17
N GLU A 149 -1.11 -5.77 2.45
CA GLU A 149 -1.19 -6.72 3.57
C GLU A 149 -2.53 -7.44 3.61
N ARG A 150 -3.63 -6.70 3.47
CA ARG A 150 -4.99 -7.28 3.40
C ARG A 150 -5.14 -8.28 2.24
N MET A 151 -4.60 -7.96 1.06
CA MET A 151 -4.61 -8.88 -0.08
C MET A 151 -3.83 -10.17 0.21
N ARG A 152 -2.68 -10.07 0.88
CA ARG A 152 -1.86 -11.23 1.28
C ARG A 152 -2.61 -12.12 2.28
N ASP A 153 -3.24 -11.52 3.27
CA ASP A 153 -4.03 -12.26 4.28
C ASP A 153 -5.23 -12.97 3.65
N LEU A 154 -5.96 -12.29 2.77
CA LEU A 154 -7.08 -12.89 2.04
C LEU A 154 -6.62 -14.06 1.18
N PHE A 155 -5.52 -13.89 0.44
CA PHE A 155 -4.96 -14.95 -0.40
C PHE A 155 -4.51 -16.16 0.43
N ALA A 156 -3.83 -15.93 1.55
CA ALA A 156 -3.44 -16.99 2.49
C ALA A 156 -4.66 -17.70 3.07
N GLY A 157 -5.72 -16.96 3.42
CA GLY A 157 -6.98 -17.52 3.91
C GLY A 157 -7.69 -18.41 2.90
N VAL A 158 -7.80 -17.95 1.65
CA VAL A 158 -8.39 -18.74 0.54
C VAL A 158 -7.58 -20.00 0.27
N LEU A 159 -6.24 -19.89 0.17
CA LEU A 159 -5.38 -21.07 -0.02
C LEU A 159 -5.50 -22.07 1.13
N ALA A 160 -5.51 -21.59 2.38
CA ALA A 160 -5.65 -22.45 3.55
C ALA A 160 -7.01 -23.16 3.57
N HIS A 161 -8.09 -22.47 3.16
CA HIS A 161 -9.42 -23.05 3.01
C HIS A 161 -9.43 -24.15 1.93
N ASP A 162 -8.93 -23.83 0.74
CA ASP A 162 -9.01 -24.71 -0.44
C ASP A 162 -8.12 -25.94 -0.29
N LEU A 163 -7.01 -25.84 0.43
CA LEU A 163 -6.15 -26.98 0.75
C LEU A 163 -6.71 -27.86 1.87
N ARG A 164 -7.54 -27.33 2.77
CA ARG A 164 -8.09 -28.09 3.92
C ARG A 164 -8.95 -29.27 3.47
N SER A 165 -9.79 -29.11 2.45
CA SER A 165 -10.70 -30.16 1.97
C SER A 165 -9.98 -31.37 1.35
N PRO A 166 -9.11 -31.21 0.32
CA PRO A 166 -8.38 -32.34 -0.25
C PRO A 166 -7.42 -32.98 0.75
N LEU A 167 -6.77 -32.19 1.64
CA LEU A 167 -5.94 -32.76 2.70
C LEU A 167 -6.79 -33.55 3.71
N GLY A 168 -7.97 -33.05 4.08
CA GLY A 168 -8.91 -33.77 4.94
C GLY A 168 -9.32 -35.12 4.35
N ALA A 169 -9.64 -35.16 3.05
CA ALA A 169 -9.96 -36.40 2.34
C ALA A 169 -8.78 -37.39 2.33
N ILE A 170 -7.57 -36.93 1.99
CA ILE A 170 -6.36 -37.76 2.02
C ILE A 170 -6.15 -38.35 3.41
N LEU A 171 -6.27 -37.53 4.45
CA LEU A 171 -6.06 -37.97 5.83
C LEU A 171 -7.12 -38.99 6.27
N ALA A 172 -8.40 -38.75 5.96
CA ALA A 172 -9.46 -39.71 6.23
C ALA A 172 -9.23 -41.04 5.51
N SER A 173 -8.88 -41.01 4.22
CA SER A 173 -8.54 -42.23 3.46
C SER A 173 -7.34 -42.97 4.03
N THR A 174 -6.30 -42.26 4.48
CA THR A 174 -5.14 -42.89 5.14
C THR A 174 -5.50 -43.54 6.47
N GLU A 175 -6.40 -42.94 7.23
CA GLU A 175 -6.89 -43.50 8.50
C GLU A 175 -7.71 -44.76 8.27
N THR A 176 -8.57 -44.78 7.24
CA THR A 176 -9.27 -46.00 6.81
C THR A 176 -8.29 -47.10 6.41
N LEU A 177 -7.27 -46.79 5.61
CA LEU A 177 -6.27 -47.78 5.16
C LEU A 177 -5.48 -48.39 6.33
N LEU A 178 -5.15 -47.62 7.38
CA LEU A 178 -4.42 -48.18 8.53
C LEU A 178 -5.17 -49.25 9.32
N HIS A 179 -6.50 -49.31 9.17
CA HIS A 179 -7.33 -50.34 9.81
C HIS A 179 -7.52 -51.58 8.92
N ASP A 180 -6.86 -51.64 7.76
CA ASP A 180 -6.86 -52.80 6.87
C ASP A 180 -5.67 -53.73 7.17
N ASP A 181 -5.96 -54.88 7.78
CA ASP A 181 -4.99 -55.92 8.12
C ASP A 181 -4.34 -56.58 6.89
N GLY A 182 -4.90 -56.39 5.69
CA GLY A 182 -4.40 -56.92 4.43
C GLY A 182 -3.31 -56.09 3.74
N LEU A 183 -2.91 -54.94 4.32
CA LEU A 183 -1.94 -54.06 3.69
C LEU A 183 -0.53 -54.65 3.61
N SER A 184 0.10 -54.49 2.44
CA SER A 184 1.53 -54.78 2.29
C SER A 184 2.39 -53.85 3.17
N SER A 185 3.57 -54.34 3.59
CA SER A 185 4.52 -53.53 4.37
C SER A 185 4.96 -52.24 3.66
N ARG A 186 4.95 -52.22 2.31
CA ARG A 186 5.24 -51.02 1.50
C ARG A 186 4.12 -49.99 1.64
N SER A 187 2.85 -50.43 1.59
CA SER A 187 1.68 -49.57 1.74
C SER A 187 1.60 -48.95 3.13
N VAL A 188 1.87 -49.73 4.18
CA VAL A 188 1.93 -49.24 5.57
C VAL A 188 2.98 -48.13 5.72
N ARG A 189 4.17 -48.29 5.13
CA ARG A 189 5.22 -47.25 5.15
C ARG A 189 4.80 -45.97 4.40
N ALA A 190 4.12 -46.10 3.26
CA ALA A 190 3.62 -44.95 2.50
C ALA A 190 2.55 -44.17 3.30
N VAL A 191 1.60 -44.88 3.93
CA VAL A 191 0.58 -44.26 4.78
C VAL A 191 1.19 -43.55 5.99
N ALA A 192 2.14 -44.19 6.67
CA ALA A 192 2.87 -43.60 7.81
C ALA A 192 3.71 -42.38 7.42
N PHE A 193 4.13 -42.27 6.16
CA PHE A 193 4.81 -41.09 5.62
C PHE A 193 3.83 -39.92 5.44
N ILE A 194 2.66 -40.16 4.83
CA ILE A 194 1.59 -39.16 4.65
C ILE A 194 1.11 -38.61 6.01
N GLN A 195 0.92 -39.48 7.00
CA GLN A 195 0.55 -39.06 8.36
C GLN A 195 1.63 -38.23 9.08
N ARG A 196 2.91 -38.44 8.77
CA ARG A 196 3.98 -37.59 9.29
C ARG A 196 3.94 -36.20 8.68
N ALA A 197 3.66 -36.11 7.38
CA ALA A 197 3.50 -34.83 6.68
C ALA A 197 2.32 -34.00 7.25
N ARG A 198 1.25 -34.65 7.75
CA ARG A 198 0.14 -33.99 8.47
C ARG A 198 0.61 -33.10 9.63
N ARG A 199 1.58 -33.59 10.40
CA ARG A 199 2.04 -32.94 11.64
C ARG A 199 2.69 -31.59 11.34
N ILE A 200 3.45 -31.54 10.25
CA ILE A 200 4.11 -30.32 9.74
C ILE A 200 3.06 -29.29 9.30
N TRP A 201 1.98 -29.72 8.65
CA TRP A 201 0.93 -28.82 8.18
C TRP A 201 0.03 -28.28 9.30
N GLY A 202 -0.23 -29.09 10.33
CA GLY A 202 -0.95 -28.66 11.53
C GLY A 202 -0.24 -27.56 12.32
N ASP A 203 1.10 -27.59 12.31
CA ASP A 203 1.95 -26.59 12.98
C ASP A 203 2.17 -25.32 12.11
N CYS A 204 1.96 -25.41 10.79
CA CYS A 204 2.16 -24.31 9.83
C CYS A 204 0.86 -23.67 9.30
N ALA A 205 -0.32 -24.14 9.68
CA ALA A 205 -1.57 -23.51 9.27
C ALA A 205 -1.60 -22.05 9.79
N PRO A 206 -1.87 -21.05 8.93
CA PRO A 206 -1.92 -19.66 9.36
C PRO A 206 -3.05 -19.50 10.38
N MET A 207 -2.68 -19.33 11.65
CA MET A 207 -3.59 -18.84 12.68
C MET A 207 -3.96 -17.40 12.30
N PRO A 208 -5.24 -16.99 12.38
CA PRO A 208 -5.60 -15.59 12.21
C PRO A 208 -4.78 -14.73 13.20
N SER A 209 -4.24 -13.62 12.70
CA SER A 209 -3.22 -12.73 13.30
C SER A 209 -3.58 -12.09 14.66
N THR A 210 -4.68 -12.50 15.31
CA THR A 210 -5.17 -11.90 16.55
C THR A 210 -4.65 -12.54 17.84
N LYS A 211 -3.83 -13.60 17.79
CA LYS A 211 -3.33 -14.29 19.01
C LYS A 211 -1.84 -14.62 18.96
N CYS A 212 -0.99 -13.61 18.84
CA CYS A 212 0.45 -13.76 19.14
C CYS A 212 0.95 -12.69 20.12
N ALA A 213 0.23 -12.49 21.22
CA ALA A 213 0.78 -11.86 22.41
C ALA A 213 0.63 -12.85 23.57
N ARG A 214 1.76 -13.21 24.19
CA ARG A 214 1.93 -14.10 25.37
C ARG A 214 2.07 -15.60 25.06
N ARG A 215 3.27 -16.01 24.64
CA ARG A 215 3.92 -17.20 25.20
C ARG A 215 5.42 -16.95 25.35
N THR A 216 5.83 -16.38 26.49
CA THR A 216 7.18 -16.50 27.00
C THR A 216 7.35 -17.89 27.66
N PRO A 217 8.50 -18.57 27.51
CA PRO A 217 8.70 -19.88 28.11
C PRO A 217 9.09 -19.72 29.59
N THR A 218 8.32 -20.34 30.49
CA THR A 218 8.67 -20.49 31.90
C THR A 218 9.86 -21.44 32.04
N ARG A 219 10.94 -20.95 32.66
CA ARG A 219 12.09 -21.72 33.12
C ARG A 219 11.63 -22.84 34.06
N ARG A 220 12.01 -24.08 33.78
CA ARG A 220 11.90 -25.21 34.71
C ARG A 220 12.94 -25.07 35.82
N SER A 221 12.47 -25.20 37.05
CA SER A 221 13.26 -25.53 38.23
C SER A 221 13.69 -27.00 38.17
N THR A 222 14.92 -27.29 38.58
CA THR A 222 15.36 -28.62 39.00
C THR A 222 15.98 -28.48 40.37
N CYS A 223 15.37 -29.16 41.36
CA CYS A 223 16.03 -29.56 42.59
C CYS A 223 17.05 -30.66 42.27
N ALA A 224 18.29 -30.45 42.72
CA ALA A 224 19.16 -31.43 43.34
C ALA A 224 20.20 -30.63 44.14
#